data_AF-A0A7J4QC66-F1
#
_entry.id   AF-A0A7J4QC66-F1
#
_cell.length_a   1.000
_cell.length_b   1.000
_cell.length_c   1.000
_cell.angle_alpha   90.00
_cell.angle_beta   90.00
_cell.angle_gamma   90.00
#
_symmetry.space_group_name_H-M   'P 1'
#
loop_
_entity.id
_entity.type
_entity.pdbx_description
1 polymer ?
#
loop_
_entity_poly.entity_id
_entity_poly.type
_entity_poly.pdbx_seq_one_letter_code
_entity_poly.pdbx_strand_id
1 'polypeptide(L)'
;MLVKIFGLLDIAAAVILLLLKWDIGHIAGIVLAVYVIGKAVYYMADVASIVDVAAGIFLILAVIGFYHIITYLFVLWLAQKGVSSLLA
;
A
#
# COMPACT_ATOMS: atom_id res chain seq x y z
N MET A 1 12.32 15.62 -1.14
CA MET A 1 11.60 15.39 -2.43
C MET A 1 11.28 13.91 -2.64
N LEU A 2 12.27 13.02 -2.56
CA LEU A 2 12.07 11.58 -2.78
C LEU A 2 11.08 10.92 -1.80
N VAL A 3 11.11 11.33 -0.52
CA VAL A 3 10.15 10.90 0.52
C VAL A 3 8.70 11.28 0.17
N LYS A 4 8.49 12.44 -0.46
CA LYS A 4 7.15 12.90 -0.87
C LYS A 4 6.60 12.09 -2.04
N ILE A 5 7.46 11.65 -2.96
CA ILE A 5 7.07 10.73 -4.04
C ILE A 5 6.60 9.41 -3.45
N PHE A 6 7.33 8.87 -2.46
CA PHE A 6 6.88 7.67 -1.77
C PHE A 6 5.57 7.88 -1.01
N GLY A 7 5.40 9.03 -0.37
CA GLY A 7 4.14 9.37 0.27
C GLY A 7 2.95 9.40 -0.69
N LEU A 8 3.14 9.94 -1.90
CA LEU A 8 2.11 9.95 -2.93
C LEU A 8 1.76 8.54 -3.41
N LEU A 9 2.78 7.69 -3.61
CA LEU A 9 2.58 6.31 -4.05
C LEU A 9 1.92 5.45 -2.97
N ASP A 10 2.21 5.69 -1.70
CA ASP A 10 1.51 5.03 -0.57
C ASP A 10 0.02 5.42 -0.52
N ILE A 11 -0.30 6.70 -0.77
CA ILE A 11 -1.71 7.14 -0.89
C ILE A 11 -2.37 6.48 -2.10
N ALA A 12 -1.68 6.40 -3.24
CA ALA A 12 -2.20 5.71 -4.42
C ALA A 12 -2.44 4.22 -4.13
N ALA A 13 -1.55 3.57 -3.38
CA ALA A 13 -1.72 2.19 -2.91
C ALA A 13 -2.92 2.03 -1.97
N ALA A 14 -3.17 2.99 -1.07
CA ALA A 14 -4.36 3.00 -0.22
C ALA A 14 -5.65 3.12 -1.05
N VAL A 15 -5.66 4.03 -2.01
CA VAL A 15 -6.81 4.27 -2.90
C VAL A 15 -7.07 3.04 -3.78
N ILE A 16 -6.04 2.46 -4.40
CA ILE A 16 -6.22 1.29 -5.27
C ILE A 16 -6.70 0.09 -4.46
N LEU A 17 -6.20 -0.10 -3.24
CA LEU A 17 -6.64 -1.19 -2.36
C LEU A 17 -8.13 -1.09 -2.04
N LEU A 18 -8.64 0.13 -1.89
CA LEU A 18 -10.08 0.38 -1.73
C LEU A 18 -10.84 0.16 -3.05
N LEU A 19 -10.34 0.69 -4.17
CA LEU A 19 -10.98 0.58 -5.49
C LEU A 19 -11.11 -0.86 -5.99
N LEU A 20 -10.14 -1.69 -5.65
CA LEU A 20 -10.13 -3.11 -5.96
C LEU A 20 -11.42 -3.80 -5.46
N LYS A 21 -12.01 -3.36 -4.33
CA LYS A 21 -13.30 -3.89 -3.84
C LYS A 21 -14.43 -3.86 -4.88
N TRP A 22 -14.40 -2.90 -5.80
CA TRP A 22 -15.36 -2.77 -6.90
C TRP A 22 -14.83 -3.34 -8.22
N ASP A 23 -13.82 -4.21 -8.17
CA ASP A 23 -13.19 -4.85 -9.33
C ASP A 23 -12.45 -3.85 -10.25
N ILE A 24 -12.02 -2.71 -9.70
CA ILE A 24 -11.37 -1.63 -10.47
C ILE A 24 -9.86 -1.63 -10.21
N GLY A 25 -9.07 -1.63 -11.28
CA GLY A 25 -7.65 -1.26 -11.22
C GLY A 25 -6.68 -2.40 -10.87
N HIS A 26 -6.99 -3.65 -11.20
CA HIS A 26 -6.16 -4.85 -11.00
C HIS A 26 -4.68 -4.66 -11.36
N ILE A 27 -4.39 -4.13 -12.54
CA ILE A 27 -3.01 -3.91 -13.02
C ILE A 27 -2.28 -2.93 -12.10
N ALA A 28 -2.93 -1.81 -11.76
CA ALA A 28 -2.37 -0.82 -10.85
C ALA A 28 -2.19 -1.41 -9.44
N GLY A 29 -3.09 -2.28 -8.99
CA GLY A 29 -2.97 -3.03 -7.74
C GLY A 29 -1.69 -3.88 -7.68
N ILE A 30 -1.39 -4.63 -8.75
CA ILE A 30 -0.16 -5.44 -8.83
C ILE A 30 1.08 -4.54 -8.82
N VAL A 31 1.10 -3.49 -9.64
CA VAL A 31 2.24 -2.56 -9.73
C VAL A 31 2.51 -1.91 -8.37
N LEU A 32 1.46 -1.44 -7.70
CA LEU A 32 1.57 -0.80 -6.39
C LEU A 32 1.93 -1.83 -5.30
N ALA A 33 1.50 -3.09 -5.40
CA ALA A 33 1.93 -4.13 -4.49
C ALA A 33 3.44 -4.39 -4.58
N VAL A 34 3.96 -4.56 -5.80
CA VAL A 34 5.40 -4.76 -6.04
C VAL A 34 6.19 -3.55 -5.54
N TYR A 35 5.69 -2.34 -5.79
CA TYR A 35 6.27 -1.11 -5.25
C TYR A 35 6.31 -1.09 -3.73
N VAL A 36 5.18 -1.32 -3.04
CA VAL A 36 5.09 -1.26 -1.57
C VAL A 36 6.04 -2.30 -0.95
N ILE A 37 6.05 -3.52 -1.46
CA ILE A 37 6.94 -4.59 -0.99
C ILE A 37 8.41 -4.23 -1.27
N GLY A 38 8.72 -3.80 -2.49
CA GLY A 38 10.09 -3.44 -2.88
C GLY A 38 10.64 -2.29 -2.03
N LYS A 39 9.82 -1.28 -1.76
CA LYS A 39 10.16 -0.16 -0.86
C LYS A 39 10.39 -0.68 0.56
N ALA A 40 9.51 -1.53 1.07
CA ALA A 40 9.63 -2.08 2.41
C ALA A 40 10.91 -2.91 2.59
N VAL A 41 11.32 -3.68 1.57
CA VAL A 41 12.59 -4.42 1.57
C VAL A 41 13.78 -3.45 1.55
N TYR A 42 13.73 -2.37 0.77
CA TYR A 42 14.80 -1.38 0.72
C TYR A 42 15.03 -0.69 2.08
N TYR A 43 13.95 -0.42 2.82
CA TYR A 43 13.99 0.22 4.14
C TYR A 43 13.95 -0.78 5.31
N MET A 44 14.28 -2.07 5.09
CA MET A 44 14.25 -3.13 6.11
C MET A 44 15.09 -2.78 7.35
N ALA A 45 14.47 -2.11 8.31
CA ALA A 45 15.04 -1.78 9.61
C ALA A 45 13.97 -1.46 10.67
N ASP A 46 12.71 -1.21 10.26
CA ASP A 46 11.65 -0.79 11.17
C ASP A 46 10.38 -1.66 11.09
N VAL A 47 9.57 -1.57 12.15
CA VAL A 47 8.26 -2.24 12.24
C VAL A 47 7.34 -1.76 11.10
N ALA A 48 7.46 -0.50 10.68
CA ALA A 48 6.62 0.05 9.63
C ALA A 48 6.86 -0.64 8.28
N SER A 49 8.07 -1.13 8.01
CA SER A 49 8.42 -1.88 6.81
C SER A 49 7.83 -3.28 6.83
N ILE A 50 7.76 -3.93 7.99
CA ILE A 50 7.08 -5.22 8.15
C ILE A 50 5.58 -5.06 7.82
N VAL A 51 4.95 -3.99 8.30
CA VAL A 51 3.54 -3.71 8.02
C VAL A 51 3.33 -3.35 6.54
N ASP A 52 4.28 -2.66 5.89
CA ASP A 52 4.22 -2.38 4.45
C ASP A 52 4.31 -3.68 3.62
N VAL A 53 5.19 -4.63 3.99
CA VAL A 53 5.23 -5.94 3.32
C VAL A 53 3.87 -6.64 3.44
N ALA A 54 3.28 -6.65 4.63
CA ALA A 54 1.94 -7.21 4.83
C ALA A 54 0.87 -6.48 4.01
N ALA A 55 0.91 -5.15 3.95
CA ALA A 55 -0.01 -4.35 3.13
C ALA A 55 0.13 -4.68 1.64
N GLY A 56 1.36 -4.87 1.15
CA GLY A 56 1.63 -5.29 -0.22
C GLY A 56 1.10 -6.70 -0.53
N ILE A 57 1.22 -7.65 0.41
CA ILE A 57 0.61 -8.98 0.27
C ILE A 57 -0.92 -8.87 0.23
N PHE A 58 -1.52 -8.04 1.09
CA PHE A 58 -2.96 -7.81 1.07
C PHE A 58 -3.45 -7.10 -0.20
N LEU A 59 -2.62 -6.27 -0.83
CA LEU A 59 -2.88 -5.76 -2.17
C LEU A 59 -2.97 -6.88 -3.21
N ILE A 60 -2.06 -7.86 -3.17
CA ILE A 60 -2.10 -9.01 -4.07
C ILE A 60 -3.34 -9.87 -3.80
N LEU A 61 -3.68 -10.12 -2.53
CA LEU A 61 -4.90 -10.84 -2.14
C LEU A 61 -6.16 -10.09 -2.61
N ALA A 62 -6.18 -8.78 -2.47
CA ALA A 62 -7.27 -7.96 -2.99
C ALA A 62 -7.38 -8.11 -4.51
N VAL A 63 -6.29 -8.10 -5.27
CA VAL A 63 -6.32 -8.29 -6.74
C VAL A 63 -6.98 -9.61 -7.16
N ILE A 64 -6.90 -10.67 -6.35
CA ILE A 64 -7.56 -11.96 -6.65
C ILE A 64 -8.96 -12.09 -6.01
N GLY A 65 -9.55 -10.99 -5.53
CA GLY A 65 -10.92 -10.93 -5.01
C GLY A 65 -11.05 -11.21 -3.50
N PHE A 66 -9.96 -11.37 -2.77
CA PHE A 66 -10.00 -11.60 -1.31
C PHE A 66 -10.02 -10.27 -0.55
N TYR A 67 -11.21 -9.84 -0.12
CA TYR A 67 -11.40 -8.66 0.72
C TYR A 67 -11.92 -9.06 2.10
N HIS A 68 -11.19 -8.71 3.14
CA HIS A 68 -11.60 -8.89 4.53
C HIS A 68 -11.64 -7.55 5.26
N ILE A 69 -12.21 -7.54 6.47
CA ILE A 69 -12.21 -6.33 7.31
C ILE A 69 -10.78 -5.82 7.59
N ILE A 70 -9.81 -6.73 7.60
CA ILE A 70 -8.39 -6.44 7.75
C ILE A 70 -7.86 -5.58 6.59
N THR A 71 -8.41 -5.72 5.38
CA THR A 71 -8.00 -4.91 4.21
C THR A 71 -8.17 -3.40 4.48
N TYR A 72 -9.22 -3.00 5.22
CA TYR A 72 -9.42 -1.59 5.58
C TYR A 72 -8.37 -1.07 6.55
N LEU A 73 -7.81 -1.92 7.42
CA LEU A 73 -6.70 -1.53 8.30
C LEU A 73 -5.46 -1.18 7.46
N PHE A 74 -5.19 -1.94 6.41
CA PHE A 74 -4.08 -1.64 5.50
C PHE A 74 -4.32 -0.40 4.63
N VAL A 75 -5.58 -0.14 4.23
CA VAL A 75 -5.95 1.14 3.58
C VAL A 75 -5.62 2.31 4.50
N LEU A 76 -6.07 2.25 5.77
CA LEU A 76 -5.81 3.31 6.74
C LEU A 76 -4.30 3.47 7.03
N TRP A 77 -3.58 2.36 7.15
CA TRP A 77 -2.13 2.36 7.34
C TRP A 77 -1.39 3.08 6.19
N LEU A 78 -1.64 2.65 4.95
CA LEU A 78 -0.99 3.23 3.77
C LEU A 78 -1.37 4.72 3.60
N ALA A 79 -2.62 5.08 3.86
CA ALA A 79 -3.07 6.47 3.82
C ALA A 79 -2.38 7.34 4.89
N GLN A 80 -2.35 6.89 6.14
CA GLN A 80 -1.72 7.62 7.25
C GLN A 80 -0.21 7.76 7.04
N LYS A 81 0.46 6.70 6.59
CA LYS A 81 1.89 6.71 6.27
C LYS A 81 2.21 7.62 5.09
N GLY A 82 1.39 7.58 4.05
CA GLY A 82 1.53 8.43 2.89
C GLY A 82 1.37 9.91 3.20
N VAL A 83 0.36 10.28 4.00
CA VAL A 83 0.16 11.66 4.49
C VAL A 83 1.34 12.11 5.34
N SER A 84 1.80 11.27 6.27
CA SER A 84 2.96 11.58 7.13
C SER A 84 4.22 11.85 6.30
N SER A 85 4.43 11.07 5.24
CA SER A 85 5.57 11.22 4.31
C SER A 85 5.48 12.47 3.42
N LEU A 86 4.28 13.00 3.18
CA LEU A 86 4.09 14.25 2.45
C LEU A 86 4.33 15.50 3.32
N LEU A 87 4.05 15.37 4.62
CA LEU A 87 4.22 16.44 5.62
C LEU A 87 5.65 16.54 6.15
N ALA A 88 6.44 15.47 6.04
CA ALA A 88 7.89 15.45 6.28
C ALA A 88 8.66 16.20 5.17
#